data_AF-A0A848IR20-F1
#
_entry.id   AF-A0A848IR20-F1
#
_cell.length_a   1.000
_cell.length_b   1.000
_cell.length_c   1.000
_cell.angle_alpha   90.00
_cell.angle_beta   90.00
_cell.angle_gamma   90.00
#
_symmetry.space_group_name_H-M   'P 1'
#
loop_
_entity.id
_entity.type
_entity.pdbx_description
1 polymer ?
#
loop_
_entity_poly.entity_id
_entity_poly.type
_entity_poly.pdbx_seq_one_letter_code
_entity_poly.pdbx_strand_id
1 'polypeptide(L)'
;MYEGRDIRYVGEHVSEGNTGKIGIVLLADLVEAGEAYEQEYKDMTLGQRIRALPQIFVDGVVVRHDQPTEPQVKALRVLSEVLKEFFNITRLGGHREYQMLTNGKGRACPGNLGMAIVKSLRSELGFSAPSK
;
A
#
# COMPACT_ATOMS: atom_id res chain seq x y z
N MET A 1 -7.91 9.36 -12.85
CA MET A 1 -6.74 9.69 -12.02
C MET A 1 -7.02 11.03 -11.38
N TYR A 2 -6.79 11.18 -10.08
CA TYR A 2 -7.08 12.40 -9.33
C TYR A 2 -5.82 12.81 -8.57
N GLU A 3 -5.50 14.10 -8.56
CA GLU A 3 -4.41 14.63 -7.74
C GLU A 3 -4.87 14.77 -6.29
N GLY A 4 -4.03 14.31 -5.35
CA GLY A 4 -4.23 14.50 -3.92
C GLY A 4 -3.39 15.68 -3.41
N ARG A 5 -2.25 15.35 -2.79
CA ARG A 5 -1.25 16.36 -2.39
C ARG A 5 -0.35 16.68 -3.59
N ASP A 6 -0.13 17.96 -3.85
CA ASP A 6 0.84 18.42 -4.85
C ASP A 6 2.23 17.81 -4.55
N ILE A 7 2.85 17.25 -5.60
CA ILE A 7 4.09 16.44 -5.53
C ILE A 7 5.28 17.18 -4.91
N ARG A 8 5.24 18.51 -4.86
CA ARG A 8 6.29 19.34 -4.24
C ARG A 8 6.20 19.34 -2.71
N TYR A 9 5.11 18.83 -2.14
CA TYR A 9 4.88 18.79 -0.69
C TYR A 9 4.84 17.36 -0.16
N VAL A 10 5.39 17.18 1.04
CA VAL A 10 5.35 15.89 1.74
C VAL A 10 3.90 15.54 2.14
N GLY A 11 3.46 14.34 1.79
CA GLY A 11 2.16 13.80 2.18
C GLY A 11 2.17 13.07 3.53
N GLU A 12 1.04 12.45 3.88
CA GLU A 12 0.84 11.72 5.14
C GLU A 12 0.22 10.33 4.87
N HIS A 13 1.05 9.40 4.41
CA HIS A 13 0.60 8.14 3.81
C HIS A 13 1.39 6.91 4.30
N VAL A 14 2.57 7.10 4.87
CA VAL A 14 3.35 6.07 5.60
C VAL A 14 3.73 6.65 6.96
N SER A 15 3.41 5.95 8.05
CA SER A 15 3.75 6.43 9.39
C SER A 15 5.27 6.53 9.54
N GLU A 16 5.73 7.70 10.01
CA GLU A 16 7.15 8.00 10.29
C GLU A 16 8.08 7.95 9.06
N GLY A 17 7.55 7.96 7.83
CA GLY A 17 8.37 7.70 6.64
C GLY A 17 7.96 8.39 5.35
N ASN A 18 7.29 9.54 5.38
CA ASN A 18 6.77 10.17 4.16
C ASN A 18 7.82 10.88 3.29
N THR A 19 8.90 11.39 3.88
CA THR A 19 9.93 12.14 3.14
C THR A 19 10.55 11.27 2.05
N GLY A 20 10.67 11.84 0.84
CA GLY A 20 11.21 11.16 -0.34
C GLY A 20 10.29 10.11 -0.96
N LYS A 21 8.99 10.10 -0.63
CA LYS A 21 8.02 9.13 -1.16
C LYS A 21 6.81 9.84 -1.75
N ILE A 22 6.28 9.26 -2.83
CA ILE A 22 5.03 9.67 -3.47
C ILE A 22 4.00 8.58 -3.20
N GLY A 23 2.89 8.96 -2.58
CA GLY A 23 1.78 8.05 -2.30
C GLY A 23 0.80 7.99 -3.46
N ILE A 24 0.51 6.79 -3.95
CA ILE A 24 -0.56 6.55 -4.92
C ILE A 24 -1.60 5.64 -4.27
N VAL A 25 -2.87 6.04 -4.34
CA VAL A 25 -3.99 5.28 -3.79
C VAL A 25 -4.86 4.75 -4.93
N LEU A 26 -5.10 3.44 -4.94
CA LEU A 26 -6.17 2.85 -5.71
C LEU A 26 -7.45 2.93 -4.86
N LEU A 27 -8.49 3.58 -5.39
CA LEU A 27 -9.80 3.67 -4.74
C LEU A 27 -10.56 2.35 -4.96
N ALA A 28 -10.09 1.30 -4.29
CA ALA A 28 -10.63 -0.06 -4.31
C ALA A 28 -10.18 -0.79 -3.04
N ASP A 29 -11.01 -1.69 -2.51
CA ASP A 29 -10.60 -2.59 -1.44
C ASP A 29 -9.97 -3.86 -2.04
N LEU A 30 -8.64 -3.93 -2.02
CA LEU A 30 -7.86 -4.99 -2.65
C LEU A 30 -7.37 -6.05 -1.66
N VAL A 31 -7.96 -6.08 -0.46
CA VAL A 31 -7.61 -6.99 0.63
C VAL A 31 -8.37 -8.31 0.47
N GLU A 32 -7.67 -9.44 0.63
CA GLU A 32 -8.29 -10.77 0.63
C GLU A 32 -8.80 -11.15 2.03
N ALA A 33 -9.78 -12.05 2.09
CA ALA A 33 -10.36 -12.48 3.37
C ALA A 33 -9.27 -13.05 4.31
N GLY A 34 -9.21 -12.54 5.55
CA GLY A 34 -8.23 -12.95 6.56
C GLY A 34 -6.87 -12.25 6.47
N GLU A 35 -6.59 -11.50 5.41
CA GLU A 35 -5.30 -10.85 5.20
C GLU A 35 -5.00 -9.81 6.28
N ALA A 36 -5.99 -9.02 6.73
CA ALA A 36 -5.83 -8.07 7.82
C ALA A 36 -5.33 -8.75 9.11
N TYR A 37 -5.84 -9.94 9.41
CA TYR A 37 -5.38 -10.71 10.56
C TYR A 37 -3.93 -11.16 10.42
N GLU A 38 -3.56 -11.70 9.26
CA GLU A 38 -2.20 -12.18 9.01
C GLU A 38 -1.16 -11.06 9.01
N GLN A 39 -1.52 -9.92 8.41
CA GLN A 39 -0.56 -8.87 8.08
C GLN A 39 -0.57 -7.71 9.09
N GLU A 40 -1.62 -7.54 9.90
CA GLU A 40 -1.72 -6.48 10.91
C GLU A 40 -1.79 -7.01 12.34
N TYR A 41 -2.68 -7.99 12.59
CA TYR A 41 -3.06 -8.35 13.97
C TYR A 41 -2.24 -9.49 14.58
N LYS A 42 -1.68 -10.40 13.77
CA LYS A 42 -0.97 -11.60 14.23
C LYS A 42 0.20 -11.29 15.17
N ASP A 43 0.92 -10.20 14.94
CA ASP A 43 2.11 -9.86 15.73
C ASP A 43 1.84 -8.80 16.83
N MET A 44 0.57 -8.39 16.99
CA MET A 44 0.18 -7.47 18.05
C MET A 44 0.19 -8.13 19.42
N THR A 45 0.58 -7.36 20.45
CA THR A 45 0.46 -7.78 21.86
C THR A 45 -1.00 -7.94 22.27
N LEU A 46 -1.26 -8.72 23.33
CA LEU A 46 -2.62 -8.99 23.82
C LEU A 46 -3.42 -7.70 24.09
N GLY A 47 -2.79 -6.68 24.70
CA GLY A 47 -3.42 -5.39 24.99
C GLY A 47 -3.74 -4.57 23.73
N GLN A 48 -2.91 -4.67 22.69
CA GLN A 48 -3.17 -4.05 21.39
C GLN A 48 -4.32 -4.77 20.66
N ARG A 49 -4.36 -6.12 20.71
CA ARG A 49 -5.46 -6.91 20.13
C ARG A 49 -6.81 -6.59 20.79
N ILE A 50 -6.84 -6.44 22.12
CA ILE A 50 -8.07 -6.07 22.84
C ILE A 50 -8.59 -4.70 22.38
N ARG A 51 -7.68 -3.74 22.13
CA ARG A 51 -8.06 -2.42 21.59
C ARG A 51 -8.52 -2.47 20.13
N ALA A 52 -7.99 -3.43 19.36
CA ALA A 52 -8.34 -3.64 17.95
C ALA A 52 -9.61 -4.49 17.74
N LEU A 53 -10.17 -5.11 18.79
CA LEU A 53 -11.37 -5.97 18.72
C LEU A 53 -12.53 -5.37 17.91
N PRO A 54 -12.89 -4.07 18.06
CA PRO A 54 -13.95 -3.48 17.25
C PRO A 54 -13.64 -3.47 15.76
N GLN A 55 -12.40 -3.19 15.37
CA GLN A 55 -11.98 -3.21 13.96
C GLN A 55 -11.92 -4.63 13.42
N ILE A 56 -11.36 -5.57 14.19
CA ILE A 56 -11.34 -7.00 13.83
C ILE A 56 -12.76 -7.53 13.57
N PHE A 57 -13.74 -7.11 14.36
CA PHE A 57 -15.14 -7.53 14.18
C PHE A 57 -15.77 -6.92 12.92
N VAL A 58 -15.45 -5.66 12.60
CA VAL A 58 -15.92 -5.00 11.35
C VAL A 58 -15.27 -5.64 10.12
N ASP A 59 -13.96 -5.89 10.16
CA ASP A 59 -13.20 -6.53 9.09
C ASP A 59 -13.66 -7.98 8.84
N GLY A 60 -14.10 -8.69 9.89
CA GLY A 60 -14.67 -10.04 9.77
C GLY A 60 -16.05 -10.11 9.11
N VAL A 61 -16.77 -8.98 9.01
CA VAL A 61 -18.11 -8.89 8.40
C VAL A 61 -18.04 -8.41 6.94
N VAL A 62 -16.97 -7.69 6.56
CA VAL A 62 -16.74 -7.25 5.18
C VAL A 62 -16.00 -8.35 4.40
N VAL A 63 -16.76 -9.28 3.83
CA VAL A 63 -16.24 -10.36 2.98
C VAL A 63 -16.13 -9.94 1.49
N ARG A 64 -16.51 -8.69 1.18
CA ARG A 64 -16.47 -8.18 -0.20
C ARG A 64 -15.13 -7.51 -0.47
N HIS A 65 -14.36 -8.11 -1.37
CA HIS A 65 -13.16 -7.51 -1.94
C HIS A 65 -13.46 -7.02 -3.35
N ASP A 66 -12.87 -5.91 -3.74
CA ASP A 66 -12.89 -5.45 -5.12
C ASP A 66 -11.85 -6.23 -5.95
N GLN A 67 -11.94 -6.07 -7.27
CA GLN A 67 -10.86 -6.41 -8.19
C GLN A 67 -10.37 -5.13 -8.84
N PRO A 68 -9.05 -4.96 -9.02
CA PRO A 68 -8.53 -3.78 -9.69
C PRO A 68 -9.00 -3.80 -11.15
N THR A 69 -9.62 -2.71 -11.59
CA THR A 69 -10.10 -2.62 -12.98
C THR A 69 -8.92 -2.45 -13.95
N GLU A 70 -9.02 -2.98 -15.17
CA GLU A 70 -7.98 -2.80 -16.19
C GLU A 70 -7.63 -1.31 -16.43
N PRO A 71 -8.59 -0.36 -16.49
CA PRO A 71 -8.26 1.06 -16.62
C PRO A 71 -7.48 1.62 -15.42
N GLN A 72 -7.76 1.16 -14.19
CA GLN A 72 -6.99 1.56 -13.00
C GLN A 72 -5.54 1.07 -13.09
N VAL A 73 -5.34 -0.21 -13.43
CA VAL A 73 -3.99 -0.79 -13.57
C VAL A 73 -3.21 -0.09 -14.68
N LYS A 74 -3.85 0.16 -15.83
CA LYS A 74 -3.24 0.90 -16.94
C LYS A 74 -2.87 2.33 -16.54
N ALA A 75 -3.76 3.04 -15.85
CA ALA A 75 -3.48 4.40 -15.37
C ALA A 75 -2.33 4.42 -14.35
N LEU A 76 -2.30 3.46 -13.42
CA LEU A 76 -1.22 3.33 -12.45
C LEU A 76 0.13 3.07 -13.14
N ARG A 77 0.16 2.20 -14.15
CA ARG A 77 1.37 1.94 -14.94
C ARG A 77 1.89 3.20 -15.60
N VAL A 78 1.05 3.90 -16.35
CA VAL A 78 1.43 5.14 -17.06
C VAL A 78 1.90 6.20 -16.08
N LEU A 79 1.20 6.39 -14.97
CA LEU A 79 1.64 7.32 -13.92
C LEU A 79 3.01 6.94 -13.36
N SER A 80 3.22 5.66 -13.07
CA SER A 80 4.49 5.18 -12.50
C SER A 80 5.67 5.39 -13.46
N GLU A 81 5.45 5.19 -14.76
CA GLU A 81 6.42 5.44 -15.82
C GLU A 81 6.77 6.93 -15.93
N VAL A 82 5.77 7.81 -15.96
CA VAL A 82 5.96 9.27 -15.96
C VAL A 82 6.71 9.71 -14.69
N LEU A 83 6.31 9.25 -13.52
CA LEU A 83 6.98 9.62 -12.27
C LEU A 83 8.44 9.17 -12.25
N LYS A 84 8.74 7.98 -12.79
CA LYS A 84 10.11 7.48 -12.96
C LYS A 84 10.94 8.41 -13.83
N GLU A 85 10.40 8.83 -14.98
CA GLU A 85 11.09 9.68 -15.95
C GLU A 85 11.39 11.08 -15.38
N PHE A 86 10.41 11.71 -14.74
CA PHE A 86 10.52 13.12 -14.33
C PHE A 86 11.09 13.33 -12.92
N PHE A 87 10.99 12.35 -12.02
CA PHE A 87 11.32 12.53 -10.59
C PHE A 87 12.40 11.58 -10.06
N ASN A 88 13.13 10.90 -10.95
CA ASN A 88 14.23 9.97 -10.60
C ASN A 88 13.80 8.92 -9.54
N ILE A 89 12.59 8.41 -9.67
CA ILE A 89 12.07 7.38 -8.77
C ILE A 89 12.73 6.04 -9.12
N THR A 90 13.40 5.42 -8.16
CA THR A 90 14.15 4.17 -8.37
C THR A 90 13.53 2.96 -7.66
N ARG A 91 12.56 3.20 -6.77
CA ARG A 91 11.95 2.18 -5.93
C ARG A 91 10.44 2.28 -5.98
N LEU A 92 9.77 1.13 -6.02
CA LEU A 92 8.32 1.01 -5.96
C LEU A 92 7.97 -0.03 -4.90
N GLY A 93 7.18 0.35 -3.91
CA GLY A 93 6.80 -0.49 -2.78
C GLY A 93 5.33 -0.36 -2.44
N GLY A 94 4.75 -1.43 -1.90
CA GLY A 94 3.44 -1.36 -1.27
C GLY A 94 3.53 -0.65 0.08
N HIS A 95 2.40 -0.14 0.56
CA HIS A 95 2.32 0.49 1.88
C HIS A 95 2.83 -0.46 2.98
N ARG A 96 2.43 -1.74 2.96
CA ARG A 96 2.93 -2.79 3.87
C ARG A 96 4.45 -2.87 3.94
N GLU A 97 5.12 -2.88 2.80
CA GLU A 97 6.59 -2.99 2.76
C GLU A 97 7.23 -1.73 3.36
N TYR A 98 6.77 -0.54 2.98
CA TYR A 98 7.32 0.71 3.53
C TYR A 98 7.01 0.88 5.02
N GLN A 99 5.81 0.50 5.48
CA GLN A 99 5.41 0.58 6.88
C GLN A 99 6.28 -0.34 7.76
N MET A 100 6.52 -1.56 7.29
CA MET A 100 7.43 -2.50 7.94
C MET A 100 8.85 -1.94 8.02
N LEU A 101 9.34 -1.31 6.94
CA LEU A 101 10.66 -0.68 6.94
C LEU A 101 10.77 0.52 7.87
N THR A 102 9.71 1.31 8.07
CA THR A 102 9.79 2.52 8.89
C THR A 102 9.71 2.23 10.38
N ASN A 103 8.74 1.43 10.81
CA ASN A 103 8.49 1.21 12.25
C ASN A 103 8.27 -0.25 12.65
N GLY A 104 8.52 -1.21 11.75
CA GLY A 104 8.41 -2.63 12.05
C GLY A 104 6.98 -3.12 12.30
N LYS A 105 5.96 -2.29 12.01
CA LYS A 105 4.55 -2.67 12.20
C LYS A 105 4.00 -3.26 10.90
N GLY A 106 3.29 -4.37 11.06
CA GLY A 106 2.50 -4.98 10.00
C GLY A 106 1.37 -4.07 9.51
N ARG A 107 1.04 -4.17 8.22
CA ARG A 107 -0.08 -3.48 7.58
C ARG A 107 -0.59 -4.31 6.39
N ALA A 108 -1.90 -4.47 6.21
CA ALA A 108 -2.49 -5.21 5.11
C ALA A 108 -2.45 -4.40 3.82
N CYS A 109 -2.74 -3.09 3.88
CA CYS A 109 -2.66 -2.18 2.74
C CYS A 109 -1.33 -2.36 1.96
N PRO A 110 -1.34 -2.50 0.63
CA PRO A 110 -2.44 -2.27 -0.30
C PRO A 110 -3.32 -3.50 -0.58
N GLY A 111 -3.34 -4.50 0.30
CA GLY A 111 -4.00 -5.78 0.03
C GLY A 111 -3.12 -6.72 -0.82
N ASN A 112 -3.43 -8.01 -0.84
CA ASN A 112 -2.65 -9.00 -1.60
C ASN A 112 -2.76 -8.77 -3.10
N LEU A 113 -3.95 -8.39 -3.60
CA LEU A 113 -4.15 -8.03 -5.00
C LEU A 113 -3.38 -6.76 -5.36
N GLY A 114 -3.39 -5.76 -4.47
CA GLY A 114 -2.57 -4.55 -4.64
C GLY A 114 -1.07 -4.86 -4.64
N MET A 115 -0.63 -5.77 -3.77
CA MET A 115 0.77 -6.22 -3.72
C MET A 115 1.17 -7.01 -4.98
N ALA A 116 0.26 -7.76 -5.60
CA ALA A 116 0.51 -8.41 -6.88
C ALA A 116 0.77 -7.38 -7.98
N ILE A 117 -0.05 -6.32 -8.06
CA ILE A 117 0.17 -5.19 -8.99
C ILE A 117 1.51 -4.52 -8.74
N VAL A 118 1.85 -4.22 -7.47
CA VAL A 118 3.13 -3.60 -7.11
C VAL A 118 4.30 -4.45 -7.61
N LYS A 119 4.25 -5.77 -7.43
CA LYS A 119 5.32 -6.68 -7.86
C LYS A 119 5.43 -6.75 -9.39
N SER A 120 4.30 -6.82 -10.10
CA SER A 120 4.29 -6.80 -11.58
C SER A 120 4.87 -5.48 -12.10
N LEU A 121 4.39 -4.33 -11.63
CA LEU A 121 4.90 -3.02 -12.06
C LEU A 121 6.38 -2.82 -11.70
N ARG A 122 6.81 -3.29 -10.52
CA ARG A 122 8.22 -3.25 -10.12
C ARG A 122 9.10 -4.00 -11.11
N SER A 123 8.67 -5.19 -11.52
CA SER A 123 9.37 -6.01 -12.50
C SER A 123 9.34 -5.36 -13.90
N GLU A 124 8.17 -4.95 -14.37
CA GLU A 124 7.96 -4.40 -15.72
C GLU A 124 8.71 -3.09 -15.95
N LEU A 125 8.70 -2.21 -14.97
CA LEU A 125 9.31 -0.89 -15.06
C LEU A 125 10.73 -0.86 -14.48
N GLY A 126 11.29 -2.00 -14.04
CA GLY A 126 12.65 -2.09 -13.53
C GLY A 126 12.90 -1.26 -12.26
N PHE A 127 11.91 -1.17 -11.37
CA PHE A 127 12.10 -0.57 -10.05
C PHE A 127 12.78 -1.55 -9.09
N SER A 128 13.56 -1.02 -8.15
CA SER A 128 14.05 -1.81 -7.02
C SER A 128 12.96 -1.98 -5.95
N ALA A 129 13.12 -3.01 -5.11
CA ALA A 129 12.34 -3.15 -3.89
C ALA A 129 12.58 -1.96 -2.93
N PRO A 130 11.62 -1.64 -2.05
CA PRO A 130 11.80 -0.58 -1.07
C PRO A 130 12.96 -0.90 -0.12
N SER A 131 13.69 0.13 0.32
CA SER A 131 14.70 0.07 1.36
C SER A 131 14.48 1.21 2.35
N LYS A 132 15.16 1.13 3.51
CA LYS A 132 15.39 2.32 4.35
C LYS A 132 16.18 3.37 3.59
#